data_AF-A0A7S3VBG2-F1
#
_entry.id   AF-A0A7S3VBG2-F1
#
_cell.length_a   1.000
_cell.length_b   1.000
_cell.length_c   1.000
_cell.angle_alpha   90.00
_cell.angle_beta   90.00
_cell.angle_gamma   90.00
#
_symmetry.space_group_name_H-M   'P 1'
#
loop_
_entity.id
_entity.type
_entity.pdbx_description
1 polymer ?
#
loop_
_entity_poly.entity_id
_entity_poly.type
_entity_poly.pdbx_seq_one_letter_code
_entity_poly.pdbx_strand_id
1 'polypeptide(L)'
;WTDVRMRIIELLVSPTSCNDLTPDARLRTNLPLQKTAFHDVSSENENIQVQMNLPASIQDYTDFYSSREHATNVGTMFRDPANALNPNWTRLPVGYHGRSSSIFVSGHEVTRPCGQLQINPTDASEGSNYGPSRLLDFELEVAFFVGGKPNPHGERLTMEQSSERIFGFVLMNDWSARDIQKFEYVPLGPFGSKNFATTISPWIITTMALEKYKCPTSYEAQEPIPLEYLQDKDYSSYDIELGVAIMSENTKEPVKVSKSNLRNLYWNAKQQLTHHSVTGCIMNPGDLLASGTISGSSTESLGSMLELSWKGTREVKLGPEVRKFLKDGDTVIMTGFAQKEGLGRVGFGCCSGKVFPYVSTSGNMPVLDSSNTTSDRYTDFKLYGYWRSSCTWRVHVALNCKSISFTHKEVDLLQEDQKKMEYADGVNPMKQVPVLECTDTVTGDRLRFTQSLPIIDFIEEAFSE
;
A
#
# COMPACT_ATOMS: atom_id res chain seq x y z
N TRP A 1 10.28 24.54 -2.54
CA TRP A 1 10.67 23.75 -1.34
C TRP A 1 12.12 24.03 -0.95
N THR A 2 13.03 24.27 -1.90
CA THR A 2 14.41 24.72 -1.64
C THR A 2 14.49 25.96 -0.73
N ASP A 3 13.72 27.02 -1.02
CA ASP A 3 13.70 28.24 -0.19
C ASP A 3 13.28 27.96 1.27
N VAL A 4 12.26 27.11 1.46
CA VAL A 4 11.80 26.70 2.79
C VAL A 4 12.91 25.95 3.52
N ARG A 5 13.60 25.02 2.85
CA ARG A 5 14.73 24.28 3.42
C ARG A 5 15.87 25.21 3.82
N MET A 6 16.28 26.11 2.93
CA MET A 6 17.35 27.08 3.22
C MET A 6 16.96 27.97 4.40
N ARG A 7 15.72 28.43 4.43
CA ARG A 7 15.22 29.26 5.54
C ARG A 7 15.22 28.52 6.88
N ILE A 8 14.80 27.24 6.89
CA ILE A 8 14.85 26.40 8.10
C ILE A 8 16.31 26.20 8.54
N ILE A 9 17.23 25.96 7.61
CA ILE A 9 18.67 25.83 7.91
C ILE A 9 19.21 27.11 8.56
N GLU A 10 18.94 28.28 7.99
CA GLU A 10 19.37 29.58 8.56
C GLU A 10 18.87 29.77 10.01
N LEU A 11 17.63 29.37 10.29
CA LEU A 11 17.01 29.49 11.61
C LEU A 11 17.58 28.50 12.64
N LEU A 12 18.03 27.32 12.20
CA LEU A 12 18.52 26.24 13.08
C LEU A 12 20.05 26.25 13.28
N VAL A 13 20.81 26.77 12.32
CA VAL A 13 22.30 26.71 12.33
C VAL A 13 22.91 27.67 13.36
N SER A 14 24.01 27.23 14.00
CA SER A 14 24.83 28.05 14.90
C SER A 14 25.77 29.00 14.11
N PRO A 15 26.09 30.21 14.60
CA PRO A 15 27.03 31.13 13.95
C PRO A 15 28.45 30.59 13.79
N THR A 16 28.78 29.54 14.54
CA THR A 16 30.11 28.94 14.58
C THR A 16 30.29 27.77 13.60
N SER A 17 29.25 27.37 12.85
CA SER A 17 29.21 26.07 12.18
C SER A 17 29.27 26.05 10.64
N CYS A 18 29.35 27.18 9.93
CA CYS A 18 29.56 27.16 8.47
C CYS A 18 29.95 28.52 7.90
N ASN A 19 30.88 28.56 6.93
CA ASN A 19 31.35 29.80 6.30
C ASN A 19 30.41 30.36 5.20
N ASP A 20 29.42 29.58 4.75
CA ASP A 20 28.58 29.91 3.58
C ASP A 20 27.08 30.12 3.90
N LEU A 21 26.70 30.11 5.18
CA LEU A 21 25.31 30.32 5.61
C LEU A 21 25.22 31.54 6.53
N THR A 22 24.22 32.40 6.31
CA THR A 22 23.93 33.53 7.20
C THR A 22 22.96 33.06 8.28
N PRO A 23 23.41 32.79 9.52
CA PRO A 23 22.53 32.30 10.57
C PRO A 23 21.53 33.38 10.97
N ASP A 24 20.29 32.98 11.22
CA ASP A 24 19.24 33.86 11.70
C ASP A 24 18.89 33.55 13.15
N ALA A 25 19.18 34.50 14.03
CA ALA A 25 18.98 34.33 15.47
C ALA A 25 17.50 34.36 15.90
N ARG A 26 16.56 34.80 15.04
CA ARG A 26 15.16 35.07 15.42
C ARG A 26 14.45 33.89 16.08
N LEU A 27 14.73 32.66 15.65
CA LEU A 27 14.19 31.46 16.31
C LEU A 27 14.94 31.16 17.61
N ARG A 28 16.28 31.17 17.59
CA ARG A 28 17.14 30.78 18.72
C ARG A 28 17.10 31.75 19.91
N THR A 29 16.76 33.02 19.69
CA THR A 29 16.63 34.03 20.75
C THR A 29 15.20 34.26 21.22
N ASN A 30 14.21 33.59 20.63
CA ASN A 30 12.79 33.79 20.95
C ASN A 30 12.22 32.54 21.65
N LEU A 31 12.39 32.47 22.97
CA LEU A 31 11.92 31.34 23.77
C LEU A 31 10.40 31.09 23.66
N PRO A 32 9.52 32.11 23.67
CA PRO A 32 8.10 31.90 23.39
C PRO A 32 7.84 31.21 22.05
N LEU A 33 8.51 31.66 20.97
CA LEU A 33 8.35 31.05 19.64
C LEU A 33 8.86 29.60 19.61
N GLN A 34 9.97 29.30 20.28
CA GLN A 34 10.49 27.93 20.36
C GLN A 34 9.49 26.98 21.02
N LYS A 35 8.86 27.41 22.13
CA LYS A 35 7.87 26.60 22.84
C LYS A 35 6.63 26.28 22.00
N THR A 36 6.27 27.15 21.07
CA THR A 36 5.13 26.94 20.15
C THR A 36 5.52 26.20 18.88
N ALA A 37 6.76 26.33 18.40
CA ALA A 37 7.19 25.79 17.11
C ALA A 37 7.86 24.41 17.18
N PHE A 38 8.45 24.04 18.33
CA PHE A 38 9.10 22.74 18.51
C PHE A 38 8.23 21.83 19.39
N HIS A 39 7.95 20.64 18.86
CA HIS A 39 7.28 19.58 19.59
C HIS A 39 8.20 18.37 19.66
N ASP A 40 8.30 17.79 20.85
CA ASP A 40 9.06 16.57 21.05
C ASP A 40 8.26 15.38 20.53
N VAL A 41 8.74 14.79 19.43
CA VAL A 41 8.11 13.63 18.78
C VAL A 41 8.30 12.34 19.57
N SER A 42 9.14 12.33 20.60
CA SER A 42 9.39 11.18 21.48
C SER A 42 8.64 11.26 22.82
N SER A 43 8.00 12.39 23.11
CA SER A 43 7.32 12.61 24.39
C SER A 43 6.01 11.82 24.47
N GLU A 44 5.94 10.91 25.45
CA GLU A 44 4.69 10.24 25.87
C GLU A 44 3.89 11.06 26.91
N ASN A 45 4.35 12.29 27.25
CA ASN A 45 3.64 13.13 28.23
C ASN A 45 2.27 13.61 27.71
N GLU A 46 1.28 13.64 28.61
CA GLU A 46 -0.14 13.89 28.32
C GLU A 46 -0.48 15.27 27.72
N ASN A 47 0.40 16.27 27.82
CA ASN A 47 0.04 17.66 27.48
C ASN A 47 0.05 17.96 25.96
N ILE A 48 0.95 17.36 25.18
CA ILE A 48 1.00 17.48 23.71
C ILE A 48 1.60 16.19 23.13
N GLN A 49 0.79 15.40 22.41
CA GLN A 49 1.23 14.20 21.70
C GLN A 49 1.30 14.48 20.20
N VAL A 50 2.45 14.18 19.57
CA VAL A 50 2.61 14.32 18.11
C VAL A 50 2.28 13.00 17.43
N GLN A 51 1.25 13.01 16.59
CA GLN A 51 0.90 11.86 15.75
C GLN A 51 1.33 12.11 14.30
N MET A 52 2.13 11.20 13.75
CA MET A 52 2.48 11.24 12.33
C MET A 52 1.34 10.71 11.47
N ASN A 53 1.14 11.33 10.31
CA ASN A 53 0.15 10.91 9.31
C ASN A 53 0.87 10.57 8.00
N LEU A 54 0.11 10.08 7.01
CA LEU A 54 0.62 9.99 5.64
C LEU A 54 1.11 11.38 5.17
N PRO A 55 2.30 11.47 4.56
CA PRO A 55 2.92 12.76 4.27
C PRO A 55 2.35 13.46 3.03
N ALA A 56 1.51 12.78 2.25
CA ALA A 56 0.82 13.33 1.08
C ALA A 56 -0.48 12.56 0.79
N SER A 57 -1.36 13.17 0.01
CA SER A 57 -2.47 12.45 -0.63
C SER A 57 -1.93 11.70 -1.85
N ILE A 58 -1.97 10.37 -1.80
CA ILE A 58 -1.44 9.50 -2.86
C ILE A 58 -2.59 9.14 -3.79
N GLN A 59 -2.59 9.69 -4.99
CA GLN A 59 -3.60 9.37 -6.00
C GLN A 59 -3.25 8.03 -6.65
N ASP A 60 -2.06 7.95 -7.23
CA ASP A 60 -1.55 6.73 -7.84
C ASP A 60 -0.31 6.19 -7.11
N TYR A 61 -0.29 4.88 -6.95
CA TYR A 61 0.85 4.12 -6.44
C TYR A 61 1.28 3.12 -7.51
N THR A 62 2.56 3.10 -7.83
CA THR A 62 3.16 2.13 -8.74
C THR A 62 4.36 1.47 -8.08
N ASP A 63 4.41 0.16 -8.21
CA ASP A 63 5.47 -0.66 -7.67
C ASP A 63 6.32 -1.21 -8.82
N PHE A 64 7.63 -0.95 -8.75
CA PHE A 64 8.57 -1.44 -9.75
C PHE A 64 9.14 -2.81 -9.33
N TYR A 65 10.03 -3.35 -10.15
CA TYR A 65 10.68 -4.63 -9.89
C TYR A 65 12.17 -4.54 -10.20
N SER A 66 12.86 -3.57 -9.58
CA SER A 66 14.12 -3.02 -10.10
C SER A 66 15.42 -3.57 -9.49
N SER A 67 15.36 -4.47 -8.50
CA SER A 67 16.54 -5.21 -8.01
C SER A 67 16.78 -6.46 -8.86
N ARG A 68 17.98 -6.58 -9.43
CA ARG A 68 18.34 -7.76 -10.25
C ARG A 68 18.47 -9.00 -9.41
N GLU A 69 19.07 -8.88 -8.22
CA GLU A 69 19.22 -10.00 -7.29
C GLU A 69 17.85 -10.54 -6.89
N HIS A 70 16.92 -9.66 -6.51
CA HIS A 70 15.55 -10.07 -6.18
C HIS A 70 14.88 -10.78 -7.36
N ALA A 71 14.92 -10.15 -8.54
CA ALA A 71 14.34 -10.72 -9.75
C ALA A 71 14.94 -12.09 -10.13
N THR A 72 16.25 -12.24 -9.96
CA THR A 72 16.98 -13.48 -10.21
C THR A 72 16.65 -14.55 -9.17
N ASN A 73 16.55 -14.19 -7.90
CA ASN A 73 16.21 -15.11 -6.81
C ASN A 73 14.81 -15.68 -7.00
N VAL A 74 13.81 -14.81 -7.19
CA VAL A 74 12.43 -15.23 -7.47
C VAL A 74 12.38 -16.06 -8.76
N GLY A 75 13.04 -15.60 -9.81
CA GLY A 75 13.17 -16.35 -11.06
C GLY A 75 13.71 -17.77 -10.86
N THR A 76 14.76 -17.93 -10.08
CA THR A 76 15.38 -19.22 -9.75
C THR A 76 14.47 -20.13 -8.93
N MET A 77 13.60 -19.57 -8.07
CA MET A 77 12.68 -20.35 -7.23
C MET A 77 11.42 -20.85 -7.96
N PHE A 78 11.05 -20.19 -9.04
CA PHE A 78 9.80 -20.44 -9.78
C PHE A 78 10.03 -20.89 -11.23
N ARG A 79 11.23 -20.69 -11.77
CA ARG A 79 11.69 -21.10 -13.11
C ARG A 79 13.06 -21.75 -12.99
N ASP A 80 13.63 -22.13 -14.13
CA ASP A 80 15.00 -22.61 -14.25
C ASP A 80 16.01 -21.47 -13.94
N PRO A 81 17.06 -21.70 -13.12
CA PRO A 81 18.12 -20.73 -12.86
C PRO A 81 18.72 -20.10 -14.13
N ALA A 82 18.87 -20.87 -15.22
CA ALA A 82 19.41 -20.33 -16.49
C ALA A 82 18.47 -19.33 -17.17
N ASN A 83 17.19 -19.33 -16.80
CA ASN A 83 16.12 -18.50 -17.34
C ASN A 83 15.43 -17.68 -16.23
N ALA A 84 16.19 -17.33 -15.19
CA ALA A 84 15.66 -16.65 -14.01
C ALA A 84 15.06 -15.29 -14.36
N LEU A 85 15.72 -14.48 -15.20
CA LEU A 85 15.20 -13.18 -15.64
C LEU A 85 14.38 -13.33 -16.93
N ASN A 86 13.21 -12.72 -16.96
CA ASN A 86 12.46 -12.58 -18.21
C ASN A 86 13.21 -11.65 -19.18
N PRO A 87 13.13 -11.86 -20.50
CA PRO A 87 13.91 -11.11 -21.49
C PRO A 87 13.72 -9.59 -21.45
N ASN A 88 12.56 -9.12 -21.00
CA ASN A 88 12.23 -7.69 -20.90
C ASN A 88 12.85 -7.00 -19.68
N TRP A 89 13.18 -7.76 -18.63
CA TRP A 89 13.60 -7.20 -17.34
C TRP A 89 14.86 -6.34 -17.44
N THR A 90 15.83 -6.74 -18.25
CA THR A 90 17.07 -5.98 -18.51
C THR A 90 16.91 -4.89 -19.56
N ARG A 91 15.71 -4.72 -20.14
CA ARG A 91 15.43 -3.76 -21.22
C ARG A 91 14.59 -2.57 -20.75
N LEU A 92 13.75 -2.76 -19.74
CA LEU A 92 12.91 -1.74 -19.14
C LEU A 92 12.70 -2.00 -17.64
N PRO A 93 12.48 -0.95 -16.83
CA PRO A 93 12.09 -1.11 -15.43
C PRO A 93 10.64 -1.59 -15.37
N VAL A 94 10.46 -2.91 -15.27
CA VAL A 94 9.12 -3.53 -15.12
C VAL A 94 8.46 -3.00 -13.85
N GLY A 95 7.17 -2.71 -13.91
CA GLY A 95 6.36 -2.32 -12.77
C GLY A 95 4.87 -2.58 -13.02
N TYR A 96 4.06 -2.39 -12.00
CA TYR A 96 2.61 -2.55 -12.03
C TYR A 96 1.94 -1.51 -11.13
N HIS A 97 0.66 -1.24 -11.40
CA HIS A 97 -0.12 -0.34 -10.57
C HIS A 97 -0.46 -1.02 -9.25
N GLY A 98 -0.04 -0.41 -8.14
CA GLY A 98 -0.38 -0.84 -6.78
C GLY A 98 -1.72 -0.29 -6.34
N ARG A 99 -2.04 -0.43 -5.05
CA ARG A 99 -3.30 0.05 -4.48
C ARG A 99 -3.09 1.23 -3.53
N SER A 100 -3.42 2.44 -3.96
CA SER A 100 -3.23 3.66 -3.16
C SER A 100 -4.06 3.68 -1.86
N SER A 101 -5.27 3.10 -1.87
CA SER A 101 -6.20 3.16 -0.72
C SER A 101 -5.74 2.34 0.49
N SER A 102 -4.78 1.45 0.32
CA SER A 102 -4.25 0.56 1.36
C SER A 102 -2.81 0.90 1.73
N ILE A 103 -2.38 2.15 1.46
CA ILE A 103 -1.11 2.67 1.94
C ILE A 103 -1.33 3.29 3.31
N PHE A 104 -0.59 2.80 4.30
CA PHE A 104 -0.68 3.22 5.68
C PHE A 104 0.64 3.83 6.15
N VAL A 105 0.54 4.75 7.12
CA VAL A 105 1.72 5.28 7.80
C VAL A 105 2.28 4.24 8.78
N SER A 106 3.59 4.27 9.02
CA SER A 106 4.28 3.45 10.03
C SER A 106 3.53 3.39 11.36
N GLY A 107 3.43 2.19 11.94
CA GLY A 107 2.71 1.90 13.17
C GLY A 107 1.32 1.31 12.93
N HIS A 108 0.83 1.30 11.69
CA HIS A 108 -0.45 0.67 11.35
C HIS A 108 -0.42 -0.85 11.57
N GLU A 109 -1.53 -1.38 12.07
CA GLU A 109 -1.74 -2.81 12.29
C GLU A 109 -2.05 -3.51 10.97
N VAL A 110 -1.39 -4.63 10.68
CA VAL A 110 -1.55 -5.36 9.41
C VAL A 110 -2.28 -6.66 9.66
N THR A 111 -3.56 -6.70 9.32
CA THR A 111 -4.35 -7.92 9.41
C THR A 111 -3.92 -8.92 8.34
N ARG A 112 -3.61 -10.15 8.74
CA ARG A 112 -3.32 -11.26 7.82
C ARG A 112 -4.49 -11.44 6.84
N PRO A 113 -4.25 -11.38 5.52
CA PRO A 113 -5.33 -11.49 4.56
C PRO A 113 -5.85 -12.93 4.47
N CYS A 114 -7.15 -13.06 4.20
CA CYS A 114 -7.76 -14.29 3.70
C CYS A 114 -7.93 -14.20 2.18
N GLY A 115 -7.78 -15.32 1.49
CA GLY A 115 -7.96 -15.38 0.04
C GLY A 115 -8.03 -16.80 -0.49
N GLN A 116 -7.99 -16.93 -1.81
CA GLN A 116 -7.94 -18.23 -2.49
C GLN A 116 -6.51 -18.77 -2.49
N LEU A 117 -6.36 -20.00 -2.02
CA LEU A 117 -5.08 -20.70 -1.86
C LEU A 117 -5.13 -21.97 -2.70
N GLN A 118 -4.07 -22.28 -3.44
CA GLN A 118 -3.97 -23.52 -4.18
C GLN A 118 -4.15 -24.74 -3.26
N ILE A 119 -5.03 -25.67 -3.65
CA ILE A 119 -5.19 -26.95 -2.93
C ILE A 119 -3.91 -27.76 -3.07
N ASN A 120 -3.45 -27.97 -4.31
CA ASN A 120 -2.17 -28.58 -4.61
C ASN A 120 -1.10 -27.49 -4.82
N PRO A 121 -0.03 -27.45 -3.98
CA PRO A 121 1.02 -26.44 -4.10
C PRO A 121 1.81 -26.48 -5.42
N THR A 122 1.63 -27.50 -6.25
CA THR A 122 2.35 -27.67 -7.53
C THR A 122 1.44 -27.73 -8.75
N ASP A 123 0.13 -27.90 -8.55
CA ASP A 123 -0.85 -27.98 -9.63
C ASP A 123 -2.05 -27.06 -9.37
N ALA A 124 -2.12 -25.96 -10.10
CA ALA A 124 -3.22 -25.00 -9.98
C ALA A 124 -4.56 -25.54 -10.52
N SER A 125 -4.53 -26.57 -11.37
CA SER A 125 -5.73 -27.12 -12.02
C SER A 125 -6.62 -27.91 -11.07
N GLU A 126 -6.09 -28.33 -9.92
CA GLU A 126 -6.84 -28.99 -8.85
C GLU A 126 -7.73 -28.03 -8.03
N GLY A 127 -7.70 -26.73 -8.34
CA GLY A 127 -8.54 -25.71 -7.72
C GLY A 127 -7.95 -25.10 -6.45
N SER A 128 -8.80 -24.38 -5.71
CA SER A 128 -8.41 -23.57 -4.56
C SER A 128 -9.34 -23.73 -3.37
N ASN A 129 -8.81 -23.53 -2.17
CA ASN A 129 -9.58 -23.37 -0.94
C ASN A 129 -9.52 -21.91 -0.45
N TYR A 130 -10.54 -21.46 0.28
CA TYR A 130 -10.51 -20.16 0.95
C TYR A 130 -9.89 -20.27 2.33
N GLY A 131 -9.05 -19.32 2.74
CA GLY A 131 -8.49 -19.28 4.09
C GLY A 131 -7.40 -18.21 4.28
N PRO A 132 -6.87 -18.10 5.51
CA PRO A 132 -5.82 -17.14 5.82
C PRO A 132 -4.51 -17.50 5.10
N SER A 133 -3.79 -16.48 4.64
CA SER A 133 -2.47 -16.66 4.03
C SER A 133 -1.51 -17.35 5.01
N ARG A 134 -0.83 -18.38 4.52
CA ARG A 134 0.18 -19.17 5.23
C ARG A 134 1.59 -18.65 4.96
N LEU A 135 1.77 -17.90 3.88
CA LEU A 135 3.06 -17.39 3.40
C LEU A 135 3.06 -15.86 3.38
N LEU A 136 2.79 -15.23 4.54
CA LEU A 136 2.83 -13.78 4.70
C LEU A 136 4.28 -13.29 4.79
N ASP A 137 4.58 -12.23 4.06
CA ASP A 137 5.93 -11.75 3.82
C ASP A 137 6.00 -10.21 3.90
N PHE A 138 7.21 -9.71 4.13
CA PHE A 138 7.56 -8.30 3.93
C PHE A 138 8.34 -8.14 2.61
N GLU A 139 8.35 -6.93 2.07
CA GLU A 139 9.23 -6.54 0.98
C GLU A 139 9.95 -5.25 1.36
N LEU A 140 11.27 -5.33 1.53
CA LEU A 140 12.10 -4.16 1.84
C LEU A 140 12.19 -3.27 0.60
N GLU A 141 11.59 -2.09 0.70
CA GLU A 141 11.56 -1.12 -0.39
C GLU A 141 11.90 0.29 0.07
N VAL A 142 12.21 1.12 -0.92
CA VAL A 142 12.03 2.57 -0.78
C VAL A 142 11.05 3.03 -1.84
N ALA A 143 10.31 4.08 -1.54
CA ALA A 143 9.47 4.74 -2.51
C ALA A 143 9.80 6.22 -2.57
N PHE A 144 9.57 6.84 -3.72
CA PHE A 144 9.73 8.27 -3.89
C PHE A 144 8.43 8.94 -4.28
N PHE A 145 8.26 10.16 -3.76
CA PHE A 145 7.14 11.02 -4.13
C PHE A 145 7.49 11.84 -5.37
N VAL A 146 6.55 11.87 -6.31
CA VAL A 146 6.60 12.82 -7.44
C VAL A 146 6.22 14.20 -6.91
N GLY A 147 7.06 15.20 -7.19
CA GLY A 147 6.82 16.61 -6.91
C GLY A 147 6.41 17.39 -8.17
N GLY A 148 6.40 18.71 -8.08
CA GLY A 148 6.17 19.60 -9.23
C GLY A 148 4.74 19.58 -9.76
N LYS A 149 4.52 20.17 -10.93
CA LYS A 149 3.20 20.18 -11.59
C LYS A 149 3.02 18.92 -12.43
N PRO A 150 1.79 18.40 -12.63
CA PRO A 150 1.53 17.31 -13.56
C PRO A 150 2.11 17.60 -14.95
N ASN A 151 2.71 16.60 -15.60
CA ASN A 151 3.02 16.71 -17.03
C ASN A 151 1.72 16.66 -17.85
N PRO A 152 1.67 17.34 -19.01
CA PRO A 152 0.53 17.24 -19.90
C PRO A 152 0.27 15.80 -20.36
N HIS A 153 -1.00 15.46 -20.55
CA HIS A 153 -1.38 14.15 -21.10
C HIS A 153 -0.73 13.91 -22.46
N GLY A 154 -0.10 12.76 -22.65
CA GLY A 154 0.63 12.43 -23.88
C GLY A 154 2.08 12.89 -23.90
N GLU A 155 2.51 13.73 -22.95
CA GLU A 155 3.90 14.19 -22.86
C GLU A 155 4.69 13.34 -21.86
N ARG A 156 5.87 12.89 -22.29
CA ARG A 156 6.82 12.15 -21.44
C ARG A 156 7.73 13.09 -20.67
N LEU A 157 8.23 12.64 -19.53
CA LEU A 157 9.35 13.27 -18.84
C LEU A 157 10.68 12.77 -19.42
N THR A 158 11.63 13.68 -19.66
CA THR A 158 13.02 13.31 -19.92
C THR A 158 13.72 12.85 -18.64
N MET A 159 14.89 12.21 -18.75
CA MET A 159 15.72 11.82 -17.59
C MET A 159 16.01 12.99 -16.63
N GLU A 160 16.31 14.16 -17.21
CA GLU A 160 16.58 15.39 -16.46
C GLU A 160 15.32 15.89 -15.73
N GLN A 161 14.19 15.98 -16.44
CA GLN A 161 12.91 16.34 -15.83
C GLN A 161 12.51 15.34 -14.75
N SER A 162 12.67 14.04 -14.97
CA SER A 162 12.42 13.01 -13.95
C SER A 162 13.27 13.24 -12.71
N SER A 163 14.56 13.60 -12.85
CA SER A 163 15.43 13.93 -11.71
C SER A 163 14.91 15.10 -10.89
N GLU A 164 14.39 16.15 -11.53
CA GLU A 164 13.81 17.32 -10.85
C GLU A 164 12.45 17.03 -10.20
N ARG A 165 11.72 16.06 -10.75
CA ARG A 165 10.39 15.66 -10.29
C ARG A 165 10.43 14.68 -9.12
N ILE A 166 11.57 14.07 -8.78
CA ILE A 166 11.71 13.25 -7.57
C ILE A 166 11.85 14.18 -6.36
N PHE A 167 10.79 14.32 -5.57
CA PHE A 167 10.78 15.22 -4.41
C PHE A 167 11.63 14.67 -3.25
N GLY A 168 11.48 13.38 -2.96
CA GLY A 168 12.19 12.72 -1.88
C GLY A 168 11.71 11.30 -1.66
N PHE A 169 12.38 10.60 -0.75
CA PHE A 169 12.22 9.17 -0.51
C PHE A 169 11.62 8.88 0.87
N VAL A 170 10.91 7.77 0.96
CA VAL A 170 10.43 7.13 2.20
C VAL A 170 10.84 5.65 2.19
N LEU A 171 10.96 5.04 3.37
CA LEU A 171 11.00 3.58 3.48
C LEU A 171 9.61 3.03 3.19
N MET A 172 9.55 1.84 2.61
CA MET A 172 8.30 1.17 2.32
C MET A 172 8.39 -0.33 2.60
N ASN A 173 7.30 -0.89 3.14
CA ASN A 173 7.06 -2.32 3.23
C ASN A 173 5.84 -2.68 2.39
N ASP A 174 6.05 -3.39 1.28
CA ASP A 174 4.96 -3.89 0.45
C ASP A 174 4.55 -5.31 0.91
N TRP A 175 3.64 -5.36 1.88
CA TRP A 175 3.23 -6.62 2.50
C TRP A 175 2.64 -7.57 1.48
N SER A 176 3.06 -8.83 1.56
CA SER A 176 2.82 -9.78 0.48
C SER A 176 2.31 -11.12 1.00
N ALA A 177 1.17 -11.58 0.46
CA ALA A 177 0.65 -12.92 0.71
C ALA A 177 1.02 -13.86 -0.45
N ARG A 178 2.17 -14.53 -0.34
CA ARG A 178 2.83 -15.24 -1.46
C ARG A 178 2.02 -16.39 -2.03
N ASP A 179 1.26 -17.07 -1.18
CA ASP A 179 0.40 -18.18 -1.56
C ASP A 179 -0.86 -17.71 -2.32
N ILE A 180 -1.47 -16.60 -1.90
CA ILE A 180 -2.53 -15.93 -2.67
C ILE A 180 -1.96 -15.44 -4.01
N GLN A 181 -0.79 -14.77 -3.97
CA GLN A 181 -0.15 -14.18 -5.15
C GLN A 181 0.08 -15.24 -6.23
N LYS A 182 0.64 -16.38 -5.84
CA LYS A 182 0.97 -17.48 -6.75
C LYS A 182 -0.26 -17.99 -7.51
N PHE A 183 -1.44 -17.98 -6.89
CA PHE A 183 -2.66 -18.46 -7.54
C PHE A 183 -3.28 -17.42 -8.48
N GLU A 184 -3.23 -16.14 -8.11
CA GLU A 184 -3.97 -15.08 -8.83
C GLU A 184 -3.16 -14.41 -9.96
N TYR A 185 -1.82 -14.38 -9.89
CA TYR A 185 -1.05 -13.39 -10.65
C TYR A 185 -0.97 -13.65 -12.16
N VAL A 186 -1.27 -14.86 -12.63
CA VAL A 186 -1.21 -15.18 -14.06
C VAL A 186 -2.59 -14.95 -14.68
N PRO A 187 -2.75 -14.11 -15.73
CA PRO A 187 -1.71 -13.36 -16.44
C PRO A 187 -1.58 -11.87 -16.03
N LEU A 188 -2.42 -11.39 -15.10
CA LEU A 188 -2.66 -9.95 -14.91
C LEU A 188 -1.74 -9.27 -13.89
N GLY A 189 -0.88 -10.02 -13.22
CA GLY A 189 0.01 -9.53 -12.17
C GLY A 189 -0.59 -9.60 -10.76
N PRO A 190 0.16 -9.17 -9.74
CA PRO A 190 -0.27 -9.20 -8.34
C PRO A 190 -1.51 -8.33 -8.11
N PHE A 191 -2.42 -8.79 -7.25
CA PHE A 191 -3.66 -8.04 -6.94
C PHE A 191 -4.06 -8.17 -5.46
N GLY A 192 -4.89 -9.16 -5.10
CA GLY A 192 -5.38 -9.38 -3.73
C GLY A 192 -4.27 -9.73 -2.74
N SER A 193 -3.16 -10.24 -3.25
CA SER A 193 -1.96 -10.56 -2.49
C SER A 193 -1.09 -9.38 -2.08
N LYS A 194 -1.39 -8.17 -2.56
CA LYS A 194 -0.64 -6.93 -2.31
C LYS A 194 -1.53 -5.79 -1.81
N ASN A 195 -2.79 -5.75 -2.25
CA ASN A 195 -3.71 -4.63 -1.99
C ASN A 195 -4.27 -4.57 -0.54
N PHE A 196 -3.85 -5.46 0.36
CA PHE A 196 -4.35 -5.51 1.73
C PHE A 196 -3.60 -4.54 2.65
N ALA A 197 -2.30 -4.32 2.44
CA ALA A 197 -1.52 -3.35 3.18
C ALA A 197 -0.19 -3.03 2.47
N THR A 198 0.14 -1.75 2.39
CA THR A 198 1.49 -1.24 2.11
C THR A 198 1.80 -0.21 3.20
N THR A 199 2.97 -0.25 3.81
CA THR A 199 3.33 0.70 4.89
C THR A 199 4.48 1.60 4.47
N ILE A 200 4.41 2.90 4.77
CA ILE A 200 5.51 3.84 4.50
C ILE A 200 5.98 4.58 5.77
N SER A 201 7.26 4.96 5.81
CA SER A 201 7.77 5.86 6.85
C SER A 201 7.17 7.27 6.69
N PRO A 202 6.91 8.01 7.78
CA PRO A 202 6.21 9.29 7.72
C PRO A 202 7.04 10.46 7.18
N TRP A 203 8.38 10.38 7.25
CA TRP A 203 9.26 11.50 6.88
C TRP A 203 9.80 11.36 5.47
N ILE A 204 9.39 12.26 4.56
CA ILE A 204 9.96 12.33 3.22
C ILE A 204 11.35 12.96 3.28
N ILE A 205 12.37 12.20 2.95
CA ILE A 205 13.75 12.68 2.88
C ILE A 205 14.03 13.24 1.49
N THR A 206 14.17 14.56 1.40
CA THR A 206 14.32 15.23 0.10
C THR A 206 15.63 14.86 -0.59
N THR A 207 15.63 14.85 -1.92
CA THR A 207 16.83 14.63 -2.73
C THR A 207 17.97 15.58 -2.37
N MET A 208 17.67 16.84 -2.06
CA MET A 208 18.65 17.83 -1.59
C MET A 208 19.30 17.46 -0.25
N ALA A 209 18.61 16.71 0.63
CA ALA A 209 19.24 16.20 1.86
C ALA A 209 20.20 15.03 1.56
N LEU A 210 19.96 14.32 0.46
CA LEU A 210 20.72 13.14 0.03
C LEU A 210 21.85 13.46 -0.95
N GLU A 211 21.93 14.68 -1.49
CA GLU A 211 22.90 15.06 -2.53
C GLU A 211 24.35 14.67 -2.20
N LYS A 212 24.82 14.95 -0.98
CA LYS A 212 26.18 14.59 -0.54
C LYS A 212 26.41 13.07 -0.40
N TYR A 213 25.35 12.28 -0.43
CA TYR A 213 25.34 10.82 -0.33
C TYR A 213 25.11 10.15 -1.68
N LYS A 214 25.05 10.91 -2.79
CA LYS A 214 25.07 10.33 -4.14
C LYS A 214 26.30 9.43 -4.30
N CYS A 215 26.11 8.29 -4.96
CA CYS A 215 27.13 7.28 -5.22
C CYS A 215 26.84 6.54 -6.53
N PRO A 216 27.81 5.81 -7.10
CA PRO A 216 27.52 4.85 -8.16
C PRO A 216 26.52 3.78 -7.69
N THR A 217 25.78 3.18 -8.61
CA THR A 217 25.04 1.94 -8.27
C THR A 217 26.03 0.81 -7.94
N SER A 218 25.54 -0.29 -7.37
CA SER A 218 26.34 -1.51 -7.17
C SER A 218 26.76 -2.18 -8.48
N TYR A 219 26.24 -1.70 -9.62
CA TYR A 219 26.58 -2.18 -10.95
C TYR A 219 27.48 -1.18 -11.66
N GLU A 220 28.57 -1.66 -12.25
CA GLU A 220 29.49 -0.81 -13.03
C GLU A 220 28.82 -0.26 -14.29
N ALA A 221 27.98 -1.08 -14.93
CA ALA A 221 27.22 -0.73 -16.12
C ALA A 221 25.95 -1.59 -16.24
N GLN A 222 24.99 -1.09 -17.02
CA GLN A 222 23.82 -1.85 -17.42
C GLN A 222 24.11 -2.63 -18.69
N GLU A 223 23.90 -3.96 -18.64
CA GLU A 223 24.09 -4.86 -19.77
C GLU A 223 22.81 -5.66 -20.04
N PRO A 224 22.21 -5.54 -21.23
CA PRO A 224 22.63 -4.71 -22.35
C PRO A 224 22.42 -3.21 -22.08
N ILE A 225 23.12 -2.35 -22.82
CA ILE A 225 22.92 -0.89 -22.78
C ILE A 225 21.43 -0.57 -23.03
N PRO A 226 20.76 0.19 -22.14
CA PRO A 226 19.37 0.58 -22.32
C PRO A 226 19.16 1.43 -23.59
N LEU A 227 17.91 1.50 -24.06
CA LEU A 227 17.54 2.46 -25.10
C LEU A 227 17.82 3.91 -24.63
N GLU A 228 18.11 4.80 -25.58
CA GLU A 228 18.59 6.17 -25.31
C GLU A 228 17.77 6.93 -24.26
N TYR A 229 16.44 6.83 -24.28
CA TYR A 229 15.58 7.52 -23.33
C TYR A 229 15.76 7.07 -21.86
N LEU A 230 16.33 5.88 -21.63
CA LEU A 230 16.64 5.33 -20.32
C LEU A 230 18.12 5.44 -19.94
N GLN A 231 18.97 5.98 -20.80
CA GLN A 231 20.39 6.12 -20.49
C GLN A 231 20.61 7.28 -19.52
N ASP A 232 20.94 6.95 -18.27
CA ASP A 232 21.36 7.91 -17.27
C ASP A 232 22.88 8.10 -17.36
N LYS A 233 23.33 9.28 -17.76
CA LYS A 233 24.76 9.60 -17.95
C LYS A 233 25.58 9.40 -16.67
N ASP A 234 24.97 9.64 -15.52
CA ASP A 234 25.63 9.54 -14.22
C ASP A 234 25.50 8.14 -13.60
N TYR A 235 24.68 7.26 -14.21
CA TYR A 235 24.17 5.98 -13.66
C TYR A 235 24.44 5.80 -12.16
N SER A 236 23.64 6.52 -11.36
CA SER A 236 23.91 6.74 -9.95
C SER A 236 22.72 6.42 -9.06
N SER A 237 23.01 6.29 -7.77
CA SER A 237 22.06 6.09 -6.69
C SER A 237 22.48 6.92 -5.46
N TYR A 238 21.87 6.65 -4.31
CA TYR A 238 22.26 7.20 -3.02
C TYR A 238 22.75 6.07 -2.11
N ASP A 239 23.79 6.35 -1.33
CA ASP A 239 24.32 5.42 -0.33
C ASP A 239 23.43 5.47 0.92
N ILE A 240 22.34 4.70 0.87
CA ILE A 240 21.35 4.59 1.94
C ILE A 240 21.40 3.17 2.44
N GLU A 241 21.97 2.98 3.64
CA GLU A 241 21.92 1.70 4.33
C GLU A 241 20.47 1.41 4.72
N LEU A 242 20.01 0.20 4.41
CA LEU A 242 18.67 -0.28 4.71
C LEU A 242 18.76 -1.48 5.64
N GLY A 243 17.85 -1.59 6.59
CA GLY A 243 17.79 -2.71 7.52
C GLY A 243 16.37 -3.14 7.83
N VAL A 244 16.17 -4.45 7.95
CA VAL A 244 14.92 -5.04 8.43
C VAL A 244 15.20 -5.81 9.72
N ALA A 245 14.38 -5.54 10.73
CA ALA A 245 14.32 -6.33 11.95
C ALA A 245 12.91 -6.88 12.16
N ILE A 246 12.83 -8.02 12.85
CA ILE A 246 11.57 -8.63 13.27
C ILE A 246 11.59 -8.74 14.79
N MET A 247 10.51 -8.28 15.42
CA MET A 247 10.25 -8.48 16.84
C MET A 247 9.05 -9.40 16.99
N SER A 248 9.24 -10.54 17.63
CA SER A 248 8.17 -11.44 18.06
C SER A 248 7.74 -11.12 19.49
N GLU A 249 6.64 -11.70 19.94
CA GLU A 249 6.19 -11.60 21.34
C GLU A 249 7.18 -12.22 22.34
N ASN A 250 8.04 -13.14 21.87
CA ASN A 250 9.00 -13.87 22.71
C ASN A 250 10.41 -13.23 22.70
N THR A 251 10.66 -12.24 21.86
CA THR A 251 11.95 -11.55 21.77
C THR A 251 11.91 -10.26 22.58
N LYS A 252 12.96 -10.03 23.39
CA LYS A 252 13.09 -8.78 24.18
C LYS A 252 13.42 -7.55 23.33
N GLU A 253 14.16 -7.76 22.24
CA GLU A 253 14.63 -6.71 21.33
C GLU A 253 14.39 -7.16 19.88
N PRO A 254 14.17 -6.22 18.94
CA PRO A 254 14.07 -6.55 17.51
C PRO A 254 15.32 -7.26 16.98
N VAL A 255 15.14 -8.37 16.26
CA VAL A 255 16.25 -9.14 15.66
C VAL A 255 16.44 -8.74 14.20
N LYS A 256 17.62 -8.26 13.84
CA LYS A 256 17.96 -7.89 12.46
C LYS A 256 18.01 -9.13 11.57
N VAL A 257 17.21 -9.15 10.51
CA VAL A 257 17.14 -10.25 9.55
C VAL A 257 17.71 -9.89 8.17
N SER A 258 17.82 -8.59 7.87
CA SER A 258 18.39 -8.12 6.61
C SER A 258 19.15 -6.80 6.77
N LYS A 259 20.24 -6.65 6.01
CA LYS A 259 21.00 -5.41 5.82
C LYS A 259 21.31 -5.25 4.33
N SER A 260 20.67 -4.28 3.68
CA SER A 260 20.85 -4.00 2.25
C SER A 260 21.20 -2.53 2.03
N ASN A 261 21.15 -2.07 0.79
CA ASN A 261 21.42 -0.68 0.42
C ASN A 261 20.66 -0.28 -0.84
N LEU A 262 20.17 0.96 -0.91
CA LEU A 262 19.46 1.48 -2.08
C LEU A 262 20.28 1.40 -3.38
N ARG A 263 21.60 1.52 -3.28
CA ARG A 263 22.49 1.42 -4.46
C ARG A 263 22.47 0.04 -5.14
N ASN A 264 21.86 -0.97 -4.53
CA ASN A 264 21.68 -2.31 -5.11
C ASN A 264 20.56 -2.37 -6.18
N LEU A 265 19.79 -1.30 -6.39
CA LEU A 265 18.85 -1.25 -7.51
C LEU A 265 19.58 -1.19 -8.85
N TYR A 266 19.11 -2.01 -9.80
CA TYR A 266 19.63 -2.01 -11.18
C TYR A 266 19.02 -0.88 -12.01
N TRP A 267 17.70 -0.67 -11.88
CA TRP A 267 17.02 0.50 -12.44
C TRP A 267 16.85 1.55 -11.35
N ASN A 268 17.40 2.74 -11.56
CA ASN A 268 17.31 3.81 -10.57
C ASN A 268 16.00 4.60 -10.68
N ALA A 269 15.70 5.42 -9.66
CA ALA A 269 14.45 6.18 -9.57
C ALA A 269 14.22 7.11 -10.78
N LYS A 270 15.28 7.68 -11.37
CA LYS A 270 15.17 8.53 -12.55
C LYS A 270 14.67 7.72 -13.74
N GLN A 271 15.27 6.55 -13.98
CA GLN A 271 14.85 5.62 -15.03
C GLN A 271 13.41 5.12 -14.83
N GLN A 272 13.03 4.80 -13.59
CA GLN A 272 11.67 4.38 -13.25
C GLN A 272 10.63 5.45 -13.63
N LEU A 273 10.82 6.70 -13.20
CA LEU A 273 9.89 7.80 -13.52
C LEU A 273 9.90 8.15 -15.02
N THR A 274 11.07 8.16 -15.66
CA THR A 274 11.19 8.38 -17.10
C THR A 274 10.43 7.31 -17.88
N HIS A 275 10.57 6.04 -17.51
CA HIS A 275 9.83 4.95 -18.13
C HIS A 275 8.34 5.05 -17.91
N HIS A 276 7.91 5.35 -16.68
CA HIS A 276 6.49 5.42 -16.33
C HIS A 276 5.74 6.43 -17.21
N SER A 277 6.35 7.59 -17.46
CA SER A 277 5.76 8.63 -18.30
C SER A 277 5.95 8.44 -19.81
N VAL A 278 6.70 7.43 -20.27
CA VAL A 278 7.16 7.34 -21.68
C VAL A 278 6.01 7.25 -22.69
N THR A 279 4.88 6.65 -22.30
CA THR A 279 3.68 6.50 -23.13
C THR A 279 2.71 7.67 -22.99
N GLY A 280 3.09 8.73 -22.26
CA GLY A 280 2.25 9.90 -22.01
C GLY A 280 1.42 9.84 -20.73
N CYS A 281 1.77 8.93 -19.80
CA CYS A 281 1.14 8.84 -18.48
C CYS A 281 1.35 10.15 -17.70
N ILE A 282 0.29 10.66 -17.09
CA ILE A 282 0.32 11.87 -16.25
C ILE A 282 0.89 11.49 -14.89
N MET A 283 1.99 12.13 -14.50
CA MET A 283 2.60 12.00 -13.17
C MET A 283 2.16 13.17 -12.29
N ASN A 284 1.33 12.93 -11.30
CA ASN A 284 0.79 13.95 -10.39
C ASN A 284 1.72 14.19 -9.19
N PRO A 285 1.74 15.41 -8.62
CA PRO A 285 2.37 15.61 -7.33
C PRO A 285 1.68 14.79 -6.25
N GLY A 286 2.46 14.05 -5.48
CA GLY A 286 1.97 13.12 -4.46
C GLY A 286 1.87 11.67 -4.92
N ASP A 287 2.04 11.37 -6.22
CA ASP A 287 2.14 9.98 -6.68
C ASP A 287 3.35 9.30 -6.05
N LEU A 288 3.16 8.04 -5.67
CA LEU A 288 4.16 7.23 -4.98
C LEU A 288 4.70 6.14 -5.91
N LEU A 289 5.99 6.15 -6.16
CA LEU A 289 6.66 5.14 -6.99
C LEU A 289 7.65 4.35 -6.13
N ALA A 290 7.39 3.06 -5.94
CA ALA A 290 8.21 2.17 -5.14
C ALA A 290 9.24 1.42 -5.98
N SER A 291 10.33 1.03 -5.35
CA SER A 291 11.49 0.48 -6.05
C SER A 291 11.28 -0.94 -6.60
N GLY A 292 10.35 -1.68 -6.03
CA GLY A 292 10.43 -3.13 -5.92
C GLY A 292 11.40 -3.55 -4.82
N THR A 293 11.22 -4.77 -4.32
CA THR A 293 12.03 -5.36 -3.26
C THR A 293 13.54 -5.19 -3.53
N ILE A 294 14.28 -4.66 -2.54
CA ILE A 294 15.71 -4.37 -2.63
C ILE A 294 16.53 -5.51 -2.04
N SER A 295 17.09 -6.35 -2.91
CA SER A 295 18.07 -7.37 -2.54
C SER A 295 19.48 -7.01 -3.01
N GLY A 296 20.49 -7.35 -2.22
CA GLY A 296 21.90 -7.37 -2.62
C GLY A 296 22.42 -8.78 -2.85
N SER A 297 23.68 -8.90 -3.27
CA SER A 297 24.29 -10.18 -3.67
C SER A 297 24.59 -11.15 -2.53
N SER A 298 24.63 -10.66 -1.28
CA SER A 298 24.85 -11.50 -0.10
C SER A 298 23.53 -12.04 0.45
N THR A 299 23.59 -13.19 1.13
CA THR A 299 22.41 -13.77 1.80
C THR A 299 21.86 -12.91 2.94
N GLU A 300 22.69 -12.03 3.52
CA GLU A 300 22.28 -11.09 4.57
C GLU A 300 21.59 -9.84 4.01
N SER A 301 21.67 -9.62 2.70
CA SER A 301 21.12 -8.44 2.02
C SER A 301 19.84 -8.72 1.24
N LEU A 302 19.18 -9.85 1.48
CA LEU A 302 17.95 -10.23 0.80
C LEU A 302 16.75 -9.45 1.35
N GLY A 303 15.86 -8.99 0.47
CA GLY A 303 14.80 -8.02 0.78
C GLY A 303 13.46 -8.62 1.20
N SER A 304 13.32 -9.94 1.30
CA SER A 304 12.06 -10.61 1.67
C SER A 304 12.29 -11.90 2.45
N MET A 305 11.29 -12.37 3.21
CA MET A 305 11.32 -13.70 3.85
C MET A 305 11.29 -14.81 2.81
N LEU A 306 10.64 -14.60 1.65
CA LEU A 306 10.69 -15.53 0.52
C LEU A 306 12.14 -15.84 0.13
N GLU A 307 12.98 -14.81 0.03
CA GLU A 307 14.39 -14.93 -0.30
C GLU A 307 15.24 -15.45 0.87
N LEU A 308 15.10 -14.85 2.06
CA LEU A 308 15.86 -15.24 3.25
C LEU A 308 15.64 -16.71 3.63
N SER A 309 14.38 -17.16 3.59
CA SER A 309 14.01 -18.55 3.84
C SER A 309 14.15 -19.45 2.61
N TRP A 310 14.50 -18.90 1.45
CA TRP A 310 14.59 -19.62 0.18
C TRP A 310 13.35 -20.49 -0.08
N LYS A 311 12.19 -19.85 -0.20
CA LYS A 311 10.87 -20.50 -0.36
C LYS A 311 10.55 -21.46 0.80
N GLY A 312 10.95 -21.10 2.02
CA GLY A 312 10.74 -21.91 3.22
C GLY A 312 11.63 -23.16 3.36
N THR A 313 12.69 -23.29 2.55
CA THR A 313 13.67 -24.39 2.68
C THR A 313 14.78 -24.10 3.68
N ARG A 314 14.99 -22.82 4.03
CA ARG A 314 15.95 -22.33 5.03
C ARG A 314 15.21 -21.70 6.20
N GLU A 315 15.88 -21.70 7.35
CA GLU A 315 15.38 -21.05 8.57
C GLU A 315 16.01 -19.68 8.74
N VAL A 316 15.19 -18.69 9.08
CA VAL A 316 15.63 -17.36 9.50
C VAL A 316 15.59 -17.29 11.02
N LYS A 317 16.73 -17.05 11.66
CA LYS A 317 16.84 -17.03 13.12
C LYS A 317 16.34 -15.71 13.71
N LEU A 318 15.45 -15.79 14.69
CA LEU A 318 14.98 -14.68 15.52
C LEU A 318 15.36 -14.93 16.99
N GLY A 319 16.66 -15.00 17.29
CA GLY A 319 17.15 -15.41 18.61
C GLY A 319 16.93 -16.91 18.86
N PRO A 320 16.17 -17.32 19.88
CA PRO A 320 15.85 -18.74 20.13
C PRO A 320 14.78 -19.29 19.18
N GLU A 321 14.05 -18.43 18.47
CA GLU A 321 13.01 -18.83 17.53
C GLU A 321 13.53 -18.85 16.08
N VAL A 322 12.78 -19.52 15.21
CA VAL A 322 13.00 -19.48 13.76
C VAL A 322 11.72 -19.06 13.02
N ARG A 323 11.90 -18.50 11.83
CA ARG A 323 10.85 -18.18 10.87
C ARG A 323 11.19 -18.71 9.49
N LYS A 324 10.14 -18.88 8.70
CA LYS A 324 10.19 -19.05 7.25
C LYS A 324 9.41 -17.93 6.58
N PHE A 325 8.25 -17.63 7.12
CA PHE A 325 7.37 -16.51 6.82
C PHE A 325 6.88 -15.90 8.14
N LEU A 326 6.20 -14.77 8.06
CA LEU A 326 5.72 -14.01 9.22
C LEU A 326 4.57 -14.73 9.94
N LYS A 327 4.64 -14.75 11.27
CA LYS A 327 3.56 -15.24 12.15
C LYS A 327 2.74 -14.08 12.67
N ASP A 328 1.54 -14.40 13.16
CA ASP A 328 0.74 -13.44 13.90
C ASP A 328 1.50 -13.02 15.18
N GLY A 329 1.42 -11.73 15.51
CA GLY A 329 2.17 -11.13 16.61
C GLY A 329 3.55 -10.61 16.21
N ASP A 330 4.11 -11.00 15.06
CA ASP A 330 5.39 -10.48 14.58
C ASP A 330 5.25 -9.00 14.14
N THR A 331 6.17 -8.15 14.60
CA THR A 331 6.33 -6.76 14.14
C THR A 331 7.53 -6.65 13.22
N VAL A 332 7.32 -6.20 11.99
CA VAL A 332 8.40 -5.90 11.05
C VAL A 332 8.79 -4.43 11.21
N ILE A 333 10.08 -4.15 11.31
CA ILE A 333 10.64 -2.80 11.51
C ILE A 333 11.72 -2.57 10.48
N MET A 334 11.46 -1.66 9.55
CA MET A 334 12.41 -1.20 8.56
C MET A 334 13.04 0.13 8.99
N THR A 335 14.34 0.24 8.77
CA THR A 335 15.12 1.44 9.07
C THR A 335 16.03 1.76 7.90
N GLY A 336 16.36 3.04 7.74
CA GLY A 336 17.32 3.46 6.73
C GLY A 336 17.97 4.78 7.06
N PHE A 337 19.21 4.94 6.62
CA PHE A 337 19.97 6.16 6.79
C PHE A 337 21.11 6.29 5.77
N ALA A 338 21.44 7.54 5.44
CA ALA A 338 22.67 7.88 4.73
C ALA A 338 23.71 8.41 5.72
N GLN A 339 24.96 7.96 5.60
CA GLN A 339 26.06 8.37 6.47
C GLN A 339 27.39 8.32 5.72
N LYS A 340 28.22 9.34 5.91
CA LYS A 340 29.60 9.44 5.40
C LYS A 340 30.46 10.07 6.49
N GLU A 341 31.74 9.71 6.52
CA GLU A 341 32.70 10.31 7.44
C GLU A 341 32.75 11.84 7.28
N GLY A 342 32.79 12.57 8.40
CA GLY A 342 32.77 14.04 8.42
C GLY A 342 31.41 14.67 8.10
N LEU A 343 30.38 13.88 7.77
CA LEU A 343 28.99 14.35 7.63
C LEU A 343 28.10 13.75 8.73
N GLY A 344 27.05 14.48 9.11
CA GLY A 344 26.02 13.96 10.01
C GLY A 344 25.24 12.80 9.40
N ARG A 345 24.38 12.12 10.16
CA ARG A 345 23.48 11.09 9.63
C ARG A 345 22.19 11.72 9.11
N VAL A 346 21.73 11.30 7.92
CA VAL A 346 20.38 11.60 7.42
C VAL A 346 19.53 10.34 7.54
N GLY A 347 18.67 10.28 8.55
CA GLY A 347 17.83 9.11 8.85
C GLY A 347 16.42 9.23 8.31
N PHE A 348 15.81 8.08 8.01
CA PHE A 348 14.44 7.96 7.48
C PHE A 348 13.38 7.71 8.57
N GLY A 349 13.79 7.63 9.85
CA GLY A 349 12.94 7.11 10.91
C GLY A 349 12.72 5.61 10.75
N CYS A 350 11.49 5.15 11.04
CA CYS A 350 11.10 3.75 10.87
C CYS A 350 9.86 3.61 9.99
N CYS A 351 9.76 2.47 9.31
CA CYS A 351 8.55 1.93 8.70
C CYS A 351 8.24 0.62 9.41
N SER A 352 7.17 0.58 10.20
CA SER A 352 6.84 -0.57 11.06
C SER A 352 5.38 -0.95 10.95
N GLY A 353 5.09 -2.24 11.16
CA GLY A 353 3.73 -2.75 11.28
C GLY A 353 3.72 -4.11 11.98
N LYS A 354 2.71 -4.32 12.85
CA LYS A 354 2.49 -5.58 13.56
C LYS A 354 1.47 -6.43 12.82
N VAL A 355 1.77 -7.71 12.64
CA VAL A 355 0.85 -8.66 12.01
C VAL A 355 -0.21 -9.12 13.01
N PHE A 356 -1.47 -8.94 12.66
CA PHE A 356 -2.62 -9.44 13.42
C PHE A 356 -3.25 -10.65 12.74
N PRO A 357 -3.80 -11.59 13.53
CA PRO A 357 -4.49 -12.75 12.97
C PRO A 357 -5.69 -12.30 12.14
N TYR A 358 -6.04 -13.11 11.15
CA TYR A 358 -7.34 -12.99 10.50
C TYR A 358 -8.43 -13.28 11.53
N VAL A 359 -9.37 -12.35 11.71
CA VAL A 359 -10.58 -12.57 12.51
C VAL A 359 -11.68 -13.05 11.58
N SER A 360 -12.02 -14.34 11.68
CA SER A 360 -13.18 -14.86 10.96
C SER A 360 -14.44 -14.29 11.58
N THR A 361 -15.30 -13.68 10.77
CA THR A 361 -16.65 -13.29 11.16
C THR A 361 -17.59 -14.49 11.36
N SER A 362 -17.07 -15.72 11.44
CA SER A 362 -17.82 -16.94 11.75
C SER A 362 -17.90 -17.29 13.24
N GLY A 363 -17.52 -16.39 14.13
CA GLY A 363 -18.02 -16.42 15.51
C GLY A 363 -19.40 -15.77 15.51
N ASN A 364 -20.39 -16.39 16.17
CA ASN A 364 -21.70 -15.80 16.42
C ASN A 364 -21.57 -14.28 16.53
N MET A 365 -22.16 -13.55 15.58
CA MET A 365 -22.54 -12.17 15.82
C MET A 365 -23.10 -12.15 17.24
N PRO A 366 -22.64 -11.26 18.15
CA PRO A 366 -23.41 -11.01 19.34
C PRO A 366 -24.84 -10.80 18.82
N VAL A 367 -25.78 -11.57 19.32
CA VAL A 367 -27.17 -11.16 19.25
C VAL A 367 -27.14 -9.79 19.91
N LEU A 368 -27.10 -8.74 19.08
CA LEU A 368 -27.30 -7.38 19.54
C LEU A 368 -28.61 -7.48 20.29
N ASP A 369 -28.53 -7.26 21.60
CA ASP A 369 -29.68 -7.04 22.43
C ASP A 369 -30.52 -5.99 21.69
N SER A 370 -31.67 -6.44 21.18
CA SER A 370 -32.57 -5.68 20.32
C SER A 370 -33.35 -4.71 21.20
N SER A 371 -32.63 -3.84 21.91
CA SER A 371 -33.20 -2.83 22.77
C SER A 371 -32.51 -1.48 22.54
N ASN A 372 -33.11 -0.76 21.58
CA ASN A 372 -33.05 0.69 21.33
C ASN A 372 -31.82 1.18 20.53
N THR A 373 -31.95 1.92 19.41
CA THR A 373 -32.94 2.97 19.07
C THR A 373 -33.17 3.17 17.56
N THR A 374 -34.46 3.43 17.22
CA THR A 374 -35.00 4.21 16.06
C THR A 374 -34.69 3.74 14.63
N SER A 375 -35.62 3.12 13.88
CA SER A 375 -36.95 3.64 13.49
C SER A 375 -37.97 2.49 13.30
N ASP A 376 -38.89 2.30 14.26
CA ASP A 376 -40.01 1.33 14.16
C ASP A 376 -41.10 1.75 13.15
N ARG A 377 -40.86 2.82 12.37
CA ARG A 377 -41.83 3.33 11.41
C ARG A 377 -41.97 2.43 10.19
N TYR A 378 -40.89 1.83 9.71
CA TYR A 378 -40.92 1.02 8.50
C TYR A 378 -40.56 -0.42 8.84
N THR A 379 -41.46 -1.35 8.51
CA THR A 379 -41.32 -2.79 8.81
C THR A 379 -41.60 -3.63 7.56
N ASP A 380 -41.49 -4.96 7.67
CA ASP A 380 -41.82 -5.92 6.60
C ASP A 380 -41.07 -5.71 5.27
N PHE A 381 -39.77 -5.40 5.35
CA PHE A 381 -38.96 -5.15 4.17
C PHE A 381 -38.90 -6.36 3.22
N LYS A 382 -39.16 -6.12 1.94
CA LYS A 382 -38.98 -7.09 0.84
C LYS A 382 -38.18 -6.47 -0.28
N LEU A 383 -37.10 -7.12 -0.66
CA LEU A 383 -36.27 -6.70 -1.80
C LEU A 383 -36.56 -7.60 -2.99
N TYR A 384 -37.23 -7.05 -4.00
CA TYR A 384 -37.37 -7.73 -5.29
C TYR A 384 -36.11 -7.46 -6.12
N GLY A 385 -35.40 -8.53 -6.49
CA GLY A 385 -34.05 -8.44 -7.00
C GLY A 385 -33.64 -9.57 -7.91
N TYR A 386 -32.69 -9.28 -8.80
CA TYR A 386 -32.03 -10.27 -9.63
C TYR A 386 -30.59 -10.44 -9.18
N TRP A 387 -30.15 -11.69 -8.97
CA TRP A 387 -28.87 -11.99 -8.33
C TRP A 387 -27.63 -11.49 -9.11
N ARG A 388 -27.74 -11.23 -10.42
CA ARG A 388 -26.65 -10.62 -11.23
C ARG A 388 -26.78 -9.11 -11.41
N SER A 389 -27.78 -8.46 -10.81
CA SER A 389 -27.99 -7.02 -10.95
C SER A 389 -27.12 -6.25 -9.96
N SER A 390 -26.18 -5.46 -10.47
CA SER A 390 -25.37 -4.55 -9.65
C SER A 390 -26.24 -3.51 -8.91
N CYS A 391 -27.39 -3.13 -9.48
CA CYS A 391 -28.35 -2.26 -8.83
C CYS A 391 -29.02 -2.94 -7.62
N THR A 392 -29.33 -4.23 -7.71
CA THR A 392 -29.88 -5.02 -6.59
C THR A 392 -28.85 -5.17 -5.47
N TRP A 393 -27.59 -5.46 -5.81
CA TRP A 393 -26.52 -5.58 -4.81
C TRP A 393 -26.23 -4.27 -4.08
N ARG A 394 -26.35 -3.11 -4.75
CA ARG A 394 -26.25 -1.79 -4.09
C ARG A 394 -27.26 -1.63 -2.95
N VAL A 395 -28.52 -2.00 -3.19
CA VAL A 395 -29.57 -1.96 -2.15
C VAL A 395 -29.32 -3.01 -1.06
N HIS A 396 -28.88 -4.21 -1.46
CA HIS A 396 -28.54 -5.27 -0.53
C HIS A 396 -27.45 -4.84 0.45
N VAL A 397 -26.39 -4.17 -0.03
CA VAL A 397 -25.33 -3.61 0.80
C VAL A 397 -25.90 -2.54 1.74
N ALA A 398 -26.68 -1.59 1.24
CA ALA A 398 -27.24 -0.50 2.07
C ALA A 398 -28.13 -1.02 3.21
N LEU A 399 -29.02 -1.99 2.95
CA LEU A 399 -29.85 -2.62 3.97
C LEU A 399 -29.01 -3.32 5.04
N ASN A 400 -27.93 -4.02 4.63
CA ASN A 400 -27.05 -4.72 5.58
C ASN A 400 -26.18 -3.74 6.38
N CYS A 401 -25.71 -2.64 5.78
CA CYS A 401 -24.96 -1.61 6.49
C CYS A 401 -25.79 -0.98 7.62
N LYS A 402 -27.11 -0.84 7.42
CA LYS A 402 -28.06 -0.32 8.42
C LYS A 402 -28.71 -1.42 9.29
N SER A 403 -28.22 -2.66 9.20
CA SER A 403 -28.77 -3.82 9.95
C SER A 403 -30.28 -4.05 9.76
N ILE A 404 -30.84 -3.68 8.61
CA ILE A 404 -32.26 -3.83 8.30
C ILE A 404 -32.51 -5.26 7.80
N SER A 405 -33.37 -6.00 8.52
CA SER A 405 -33.80 -7.33 8.09
C SER A 405 -34.81 -7.25 6.94
N PHE A 406 -34.64 -8.05 5.90
CA PHE A 406 -35.54 -8.09 4.74
C PHE A 406 -35.67 -9.48 4.13
N THR A 407 -36.77 -9.70 3.41
CA THR A 407 -36.98 -10.91 2.60
C THR A 407 -36.58 -10.65 1.15
N HIS A 408 -35.67 -11.44 0.60
CA HIS A 408 -35.37 -11.38 -0.83
C HIS A 408 -36.46 -12.08 -1.65
N LYS A 409 -36.92 -11.42 -2.71
CA LYS A 409 -37.86 -11.96 -3.72
C LYS A 409 -37.13 -12.00 -5.06
N GLU A 410 -36.85 -13.21 -5.52
CA GLU A 410 -36.15 -13.41 -6.79
C GLU A 410 -37.02 -13.03 -7.98
N VAL A 411 -36.43 -12.30 -8.92
CA VAL A 411 -37.03 -11.95 -10.21
C VAL A 411 -36.01 -12.32 -11.29
N ASP A 412 -36.19 -13.45 -11.97
CA ASP A 412 -35.23 -13.91 -12.98
C ASP A 412 -35.40 -13.13 -14.28
N LEU A 413 -34.44 -12.24 -14.56
CA LEU A 413 -34.47 -11.42 -15.76
C LEU A 413 -34.23 -12.23 -17.05
N LEU A 414 -33.61 -13.41 -16.96
CA LEU A 414 -33.41 -14.31 -18.11
C LEU A 414 -34.70 -15.02 -18.48
N GLN A 415 -35.57 -15.27 -17.51
CA GLN A 415 -36.92 -15.84 -17.72
C GLN A 415 -37.98 -14.76 -17.96
N GLU A 416 -37.54 -13.50 -18.05
CA GLU A 416 -38.39 -12.32 -18.22
C GLU A 416 -39.48 -12.19 -17.14
N ASP A 417 -39.20 -12.63 -15.90
CA ASP A 417 -40.15 -12.59 -14.78
C ASP A 417 -40.66 -11.17 -14.51
N GLN A 418 -39.81 -10.16 -14.71
CA GLN A 418 -40.15 -8.75 -14.58
C GLN A 418 -41.22 -8.27 -15.57
N LYS A 419 -41.47 -9.03 -16.65
CA LYS A 419 -42.53 -8.72 -17.63
C LYS A 419 -43.84 -9.45 -17.34
N LYS A 420 -43.84 -10.46 -16.46
CA LYS A 420 -45.05 -11.19 -16.08
C LYS A 420 -45.99 -10.28 -15.31
N MET A 421 -47.30 -10.48 -15.50
CA MET A 421 -48.36 -9.63 -14.94
C MET A 421 -48.26 -9.49 -13.41
N GLU A 422 -47.90 -10.57 -12.71
CA GLU A 422 -47.70 -10.59 -11.25
C GLU A 422 -46.65 -9.57 -10.78
N TYR A 423 -45.57 -9.38 -11.54
CA TYR A 423 -44.54 -8.41 -11.22
C TYR A 423 -44.82 -7.03 -11.84
N ALA A 424 -45.15 -7.00 -13.13
CA ALA A 424 -45.33 -5.77 -13.88
C ALA A 424 -46.48 -4.93 -13.30
N ASP A 425 -47.64 -5.54 -13.07
CA ASP A 425 -48.82 -4.81 -12.58
C ASP A 425 -48.89 -4.86 -11.05
N GLY A 426 -48.34 -5.93 -10.45
CA GLY A 426 -48.42 -6.19 -9.01
C GLY A 426 -47.26 -5.66 -8.18
N VAL A 427 -46.10 -5.29 -8.76
CA VAL A 427 -44.90 -4.84 -8.04
C VAL A 427 -44.29 -3.57 -8.63
N ASN A 428 -43.91 -3.56 -9.90
CA ASN A 428 -43.29 -2.41 -10.56
C ASN A 428 -43.67 -2.31 -12.06
N PRO A 429 -44.51 -1.32 -12.46
CA PRO A 429 -44.95 -1.15 -13.84
C PRO A 429 -43.83 -0.80 -14.82
N MET A 430 -42.68 -0.35 -14.32
CA MET A 430 -41.49 -0.14 -15.15
C MET A 430 -40.80 -1.45 -15.57
N LYS A 431 -41.22 -2.61 -15.01
CA LYS A 431 -40.65 -3.94 -15.33
C LYS A 431 -39.15 -4.00 -15.08
N GLN A 432 -38.71 -3.39 -13.98
CA GLN A 432 -37.30 -3.24 -13.60
C GLN A 432 -37.05 -3.70 -12.16
N VAL A 433 -35.79 -4.05 -11.87
CA VAL A 433 -35.26 -4.35 -10.53
C VAL A 433 -34.10 -3.40 -10.21
N PRO A 434 -33.80 -3.08 -8.94
CA PRO A 434 -34.50 -3.54 -7.73
C PRO A 434 -35.77 -2.76 -7.39
N VAL A 435 -36.60 -3.35 -6.54
CA VAL A 435 -37.71 -2.70 -5.85
C VAL A 435 -37.62 -3.04 -4.36
N LEU A 436 -37.61 -2.03 -3.49
CA LEU A 436 -37.72 -2.21 -2.05
C LEU A 436 -39.17 -1.92 -1.64
N GLU A 437 -39.82 -2.88 -0.99
CA GLU A 437 -41.15 -2.73 -0.41
C GLU A 437 -41.04 -2.74 1.12
N CYS A 438 -41.78 -1.88 1.80
CA CYS A 438 -41.94 -1.90 3.26
C CYS A 438 -43.35 -1.42 3.66
N THR A 439 -43.72 -1.62 4.92
CA THR A 439 -44.96 -1.14 5.51
C THR A 439 -44.67 0.06 6.41
N ASP A 440 -45.34 1.19 6.19
CA ASP A 440 -45.32 2.31 7.14
C ASP A 440 -46.30 2.01 8.28
N THR A 441 -45.80 1.82 9.50
CA THR A 441 -46.59 1.47 10.67
C THR A 441 -47.50 2.61 11.14
N VAL A 442 -47.25 3.85 10.70
CA VAL A 442 -48.06 5.02 11.04
C VAL A 442 -49.29 5.14 10.15
N THR A 443 -49.14 4.93 8.84
CA THR A 443 -50.27 5.05 7.89
C THR A 443 -50.93 3.72 7.57
N GLY A 444 -50.22 2.60 7.80
CA GLY A 444 -50.61 1.26 7.38
C GLY A 444 -50.36 0.99 5.90
N ASP A 445 -49.75 1.94 5.17
CA ASP A 445 -49.54 1.81 3.73
C ASP A 445 -48.34 0.92 3.40
N ARG A 446 -48.47 0.17 2.29
CA ARG A 446 -47.34 -0.51 1.67
C ARG A 446 -46.65 0.44 0.71
N LEU A 447 -45.41 0.81 1.03
CA LEU A 447 -44.57 1.67 0.22
C LEU A 447 -43.68 0.83 -0.70
N ARG A 448 -43.42 1.34 -1.90
CA ARG A 448 -42.51 0.73 -2.87
C ARG A 448 -41.59 1.77 -3.47
N PHE A 449 -40.30 1.52 -3.34
CA PHE A 449 -39.24 2.35 -3.87
C PHE A 449 -38.59 1.61 -5.03
N THR A 450 -38.38 2.31 -6.14
CA THR A 450 -37.76 1.75 -7.36
C THR A 450 -36.48 2.53 -7.66
N GLN A 451 -35.57 1.91 -8.42
CA GLN A 451 -34.21 2.41 -8.69
C GLN A 451 -33.30 2.37 -7.46
N SER A 452 -32.05 1.94 -7.63
CA SER A 452 -31.17 1.67 -6.49
C SER A 452 -30.74 2.92 -5.72
N LEU A 453 -30.58 4.08 -6.36
CA LEU A 453 -30.15 5.31 -5.67
C LEU A 453 -31.27 5.91 -4.79
N PRO A 454 -32.51 6.12 -5.29
CA PRO A 454 -33.61 6.57 -4.44
C PRO A 454 -33.92 5.63 -3.26
N ILE A 455 -33.73 4.32 -3.45
CA ILE A 455 -33.87 3.34 -2.37
C ILE A 455 -32.80 3.59 -1.28
N ILE A 456 -31.56 3.86 -1.68
CA ILE A 456 -30.47 4.14 -0.73
C ILE A 456 -30.70 5.47 -0.01
N ASP A 457 -31.12 6.51 -0.73
CA ASP A 457 -31.44 7.81 -0.13
C ASP A 457 -32.56 7.66 0.91
N PHE A 458 -33.61 6.89 0.60
CA PHE A 458 -34.66 6.56 1.57
C PHE A 458 -34.12 5.81 2.80
N ILE A 459 -33.26 4.80 2.60
CA ILE A 459 -32.67 4.04 3.71
C ILE A 459 -31.85 4.97 4.61
N GLU A 460 -31.05 5.87 4.03
CA GLU A 460 -30.22 6.81 4.80
C GLU A 460 -31.06 7.82 5.57
N GLU A 461 -32.10 8.38 4.95
CA GLU A 461 -33.00 9.33 5.60
C GLU A 461 -33.85 8.68 6.70
N ALA A 462 -34.35 7.47 6.46
CA ALA A 462 -35.25 6.77 7.37
C ALA A 462 -34.51 6.07 8.53
N PHE A 463 -33.22 5.77 8.37
CA PHE A 463 -32.37 5.05 9.33
C PHE A 463 -31.00 5.75 9.41
N SER A 464 -30.94 6.84 10.18
CA SER A 464 -29.78 7.74 10.22
C SER A 464 -28.63 7.29 11.14
N GLU A 465 -28.81 6.23 11.92
CA GLU A 465 -27.78 5.63 12.78
C GLU A 465 -27.30 4.27 12.24
#